data_AF-A0A7W0MIG0-F1
#
_entry.id   AF-A0A7W0MIG0-F1
#
_cell.length_a   1.000
_cell.length_b   1.000
_cell.length_c   1.000
_cell.angle_alpha   90.00
_cell.angle_beta   90.00
_cell.angle_gamma   90.00
#
_symmetry.space_group_name_H-M   'P 1'
#
loop_
_entity.id
_entity.type
_entity.pdbx_description
1 polymer ?
#
loop_
_entity_poly.entity_id
_entity_poly.type
_entity_poly.pdbx_seq_one_letter_code
_entity_poly.pdbx_strand_id
1 'polypeptide(L)' 'VLAGAESQIMTLWKVDDTATGEVIIEYYRRLQSGEGRTEALRQVQLEFLRRKTRQHPFFWASFILNGDWRSIREKG' A
#
# COMPACT_ATOMS: atom_id res chain seq x y z
N VAL A 1 18.26 -3.96 -4.97
CA VAL A 1 17.95 -3.11 -3.80
C VAL A 1 19.00 -2.02 -3.75
N LEU A 2 18.65 -0.78 -4.09
CA LEU A 2 19.53 0.38 -3.93
C LEU A 2 19.31 0.93 -2.51
N ALA A 3 20.41 0.99 -1.74
CA ALA A 3 20.58 1.70 -0.47
C ALA A 3 19.47 1.49 0.59
N GLY A 4 19.58 0.43 1.39
CA GLY A 4 19.06 0.39 2.78
C GLY A 4 17.54 0.34 3.00
N ALA A 5 16.69 0.54 1.98
CA ALA A 5 15.25 0.32 2.10
C ALA A 5 14.91 -1.16 1.83
N GLU A 6 14.37 -1.86 2.82
CA GLU A 6 14.03 -3.29 2.69
C GLU A 6 12.86 -3.54 1.72
N SER A 7 11.95 -2.56 1.60
CA SER A 7 10.83 -2.57 0.66
C SER A 7 10.49 -1.13 0.25
N GLN A 8 10.13 -0.93 -1.02
CA GLN A 8 9.72 0.34 -1.59
C GLN A 8 8.29 0.24 -2.13
N ILE A 9 7.47 1.26 -1.87
CA ILE A 9 6.18 1.45 -2.53
C ILE A 9 6.32 2.56 -3.55
N MET A 10 5.85 2.29 -4.76
CA MET A 10 5.87 3.22 -5.88
C MET A 10 4.51 3.25 -6.58
N THR A 11 4.22 4.37 -7.24
CA THR A 11 3.01 4.53 -8.07
C THR A 11 3.37 4.52 -9.55
N LEU A 12 2.59 3.79 -10.36
CA LEU A 12 2.77 3.70 -11.81
C LEU A 12 2.40 4.98 -12.58
N TRP A 13 1.44 5.75 -12.07
CA TRP A 13 1.00 7.04 -12.63
C TRP A 13 0.88 8.06 -11.51
N LYS A 14 0.85 9.35 -11.90
CA LYS A 14 0.50 10.42 -10.96
C LYS A 14 -0.95 10.23 -10.54
N VAL A 15 -1.15 9.89 -9.27
CA VAL A 15 -2.47 9.79 -8.67
C VAL A 15 -2.81 11.15 -8.05
N ASP A 16 -4.07 11.55 -8.12
CA ASP A 16 -4.59 12.75 -7.43
C ASP A 16 -4.26 12.71 -5.92
N ASP A 17 -3.78 13.84 -5.37
CA ASP A 17 -3.17 13.91 -4.05
C ASP A 17 -4.13 13.48 -2.92
N THR A 18 -5.45 13.63 -3.10
CA THR A 18 -6.43 13.29 -2.06
C THR A 18 -6.66 11.78 -1.92
N ALA A 19 -6.78 11.06 -3.04
CA ALA A 19 -7.02 9.62 -3.02
C ALA A 19 -5.75 8.84 -2.59
N THR A 20 -4.59 9.34 -3.00
CA THR A 20 -3.27 8.78 -2.70
C THR A 20 -3.00 8.77 -1.20
N GLY A 21 -3.34 9.88 -0.52
CA GLY A 21 -3.15 10.01 0.91
C GLY A 21 -3.93 8.95 1.69
N GLU A 22 -5.19 8.71 1.34
CA GLU A 22 -6.02 7.72 2.02
C GLU A 22 -5.45 6.29 1.88
N VAL A 23 -4.95 5.90 0.70
CA VAL A 23 -4.36 4.58 0.45
C VAL A 23 -3.12 4.36 1.32
N ILE A 24 -2.21 5.34 1.38
CA ILE A 24 -0.97 5.23 2.14
C ILE A 24 -1.24 5.25 3.65
N ILE A 25 -2.18 6.08 4.13
CA ILE A 25 -2.58 6.11 5.55
C ILE A 25 -3.11 4.74 5.98
N GLU A 26 -4.03 4.18 5.20
CA GLU A 26 -4.64 2.88 5.51
C GLU A 26 -3.62 1.74 5.44
N TYR A 27 -2.69 1.80 4.47
CA TYR A 27 -1.60 0.84 4.35
C TYR A 27 -0.69 0.85 5.59
N TYR A 28 -0.25 2.02 6.07
CA TYR A 28 0.58 2.11 7.27
C TYR A 28 -0.16 1.68 8.54
N ARG A 29 -1.46 1.97 8.64
CA ARG A 29 -2.29 1.52 9.77
C ARG A 29 -2.25 0.00 9.91
N ARG A 30 -2.36 -0.72 8.78
CA ARG A 30 -2.31 -2.19 8.72
C ARG A 30 -0.95 -2.77 9.04
N LEU A 31 0.11 -2.12 8.56
CA LEU A 31 1.48 -2.49 8.94
C LEU A 31 1.71 -2.35 10.45
N GLN A 32 1.22 -1.27 11.07
CA GLN A 32 1.34 -1.05 12.51
C GLN A 32 0.56 -2.10 13.33
N SER A 33 -0.58 -2.57 12.80
CA SER A 33 -1.34 -3.69 13.38
C SER A 33 -0.69 -5.07 13.14
N GLY A 34 0.44 -5.14 12.45
CA GLY A 34 1.25 -6.35 12.30
C GLY A 34 1.03 -7.13 10.99
N GLU A 35 0.18 -6.63 10.09
CA GLU A 35 -0.02 -7.27 8.78
C GLU A 35 1.28 -7.28 7.96
N GLY A 36 1.45 -8.30 7.12
CA GLY A 36 2.54 -8.38 6.15
C GLY A 36 2.41 -7.28 5.10
N ARG A 37 3.54 -6.81 4.53
CA ARG A 37 3.55 -5.71 3.56
C ARG A 37 2.68 -5.98 2.32
N THR A 38 2.70 -7.20 1.80
CA THR A 38 1.85 -7.54 0.64
C THR A 38 0.37 -7.65 1.03
N GLU A 39 0.09 -8.21 2.20
CA GLU A 39 -1.28 -8.39 2.68
C GLU A 39 -1.94 -7.04 3.01
N ALA A 40 -1.22 -6.15 3.69
CA ALA A 40 -1.67 -4.80 3.98
C ALA A 40 -2.04 -4.04 2.69
N LEU A 41 -1.21 -4.12 1.64
CA LEU A 41 -1.50 -3.47 0.36
C LEU A 41 -2.74 -4.08 -0.31
N ARG A 42 -2.84 -5.41 -0.35
CA ARG A 42 -3.99 -6.12 -0.91
C ARG A 42 -5.29 -5.71 -0.21
N GLN A 43 -5.29 -5.65 1.12
CA GLN A 43 -6.48 -5.28 1.88
C GLN A 43 -6.92 -3.84 1.61
N VAL A 44 -5.98 -2.91 1.47
CA VAL A 44 -6.31 -1.52 1.08
C VAL A 44 -6.94 -1.48 -0.31
N GLN A 45 -6.40 -2.22 -1.28
CA GLN A 45 -6.96 -2.27 -2.63
C GLN A 45 -8.39 -2.86 -2.64
N LEU A 46 -8.63 -3.93 -1.88
CA LEU A 46 -9.96 -4.53 -1.73
C LEU A 46 -10.95 -3.59 -1.03
N GLU A 47 -10.50 -2.82 -0.05
CA GLU A 47 -11.31 -1.83 0.64
C GLU A 47 -11.74 -0.71 -0.31
N PHE A 48 -10.81 -0.16 -1.08
CA PHE A 48 -11.09 0.91 -2.03
C PHE A 48 -11.97 0.45 -3.18
N LEU A 49 -11.80 -0.78 -3.65
CA LEU A 49 -12.68 -1.42 -4.62
C LEU A 49 -14.16 -1.43 -4.15
N ARG A 50 -14.41 -1.51 -2.83
CA ARG A 50 -15.76 -1.52 -2.24
C ARG A 50 -16.31 -0.12 -1.96
N ARG A 51 -15.47 0.93 -1.98
CA ARG A 51 -15.89 2.32 -1.74
C ARG A 51 -16.44 2.94 -3.02
N LYS A 52 -17.74 3.22 -3.09
CA LYS A 52 -18.40 3.79 -4.31
C LYS A 52 -17.69 5.03 -4.88
N THR A 53 -17.12 5.88 -4.03
CA THR A 53 -16.41 7.11 -4.42
C THR A 53 -14.97 6.87 -4.89
N ARG A 54 -14.37 5.72 -4.56
CA ARG A 54 -12.95 5.39 -4.84
C ARG A 54 -12.75 4.04 -5.54
N GLN A 55 -13.83 3.41 -6.04
CA GLN A 55 -13.80 2.09 -6.67
C GLN A 55 -12.95 2.05 -7.95
N HIS A 56 -12.83 3.18 -8.66
CA HIS A 56 -12.13 3.23 -9.93
C HIS A 56 -10.64 2.91 -9.74
N PRO A 57 -10.06 1.96 -10.50
CA PRO A 57 -8.67 1.50 -10.32
C PRO A 57 -7.61 2.60 -10.36
N PHE A 58 -7.90 3.72 -11.02
CA PHE A 58 -7.06 4.92 -11.03
C PHE A 58 -6.59 5.36 -9.64
N PHE A 59 -7.40 5.14 -8.59
CA PHE A 59 -7.11 5.59 -7.23
C PHE A 59 -6.20 4.66 -6.42
N TRP A 60 -6.14 3.37 -6.73
CA TRP A 60 -5.52 2.37 -5.84
C TRP A 60 -4.66 1.32 -6.57
N ALA A 61 -4.85 1.13 -7.88
CA ALA A 61 -4.12 0.12 -8.66
C ALA A 61 -2.73 0.59 -9.10
N SER A 62 -2.39 1.86 -8.91
CA SER A 62 -1.06 2.39 -9.21
C SER A 62 0.02 1.88 -8.25
N PHE A 63 -0.37 1.49 -7.03
CA PHE A 63 0.56 1.16 -5.96
C PHE A 63 1.14 -0.23 -6.14
N ILE A 64 2.47 -0.29 -6.28
CA ILE A 64 3.24 -1.52 -6.38
C ILE A 64 4.24 -1.56 -5.25
N LEU A 65 4.36 -2.73 -4.62
CA LEU A 65 5.39 -3.04 -3.65
C LEU A 65 6.55 -3.76 -4.34
N ASN A 66 7.79 -3.31 -4.09
CA ASN A 66 9.01 -3.98 -4.51
C ASN A 66 9.94 -4.17 -3.30
N GLY A 67 10.35 -5.41 -3.01
CA GLY A 67 11.24 -5.75 -1.89
C GLY A 67 10.65 -6.80 -0.94
N ASP A 68 11.05 -6.80 0.33
CA ASP A 68 10.60 -7.80 1.29
C ASP A 68 9.08 -7.70 1.51
N TRP A 69 8.41 -8.85 1.46
CA TRP A 69 6.95 -8.95 1.51
C TRP A 69 6.42 -9.26 2.92
N ARG A 70 7.29 -9.68 3.85
CA ARG A 70 6.94 -10.13 5.21
C ARG A 70 6.53 -9.00 6.15
N SER A 71 6.06 -9.34 7.34
CA SER A 71 5.72 -8.35 8.37
C SER A 71 6.94 -7.55 8.80
N ILE A 72 6.74 -6.31 9.25
CA ILE A 72 7.81 -5.50 9.86
C ILE A 72 8.23 -6.14 11.21
N ARG A 73 7.32 -6.84 11.90
CA ARG A 73 7.56 -7.39 13.24
C ARG A 73 8.30 -8.73 13.25
N GLU A 74 8.32 -9.46 12.14
CA GLU A 74 8.96 -10.78 12.02
C GLU A 74 10.49 -10.70 11.83
N LYS A 75 11.06 -9.49 11.82
CA LYS A 75 12.50 -9.23 11.66
C LYS A 75 13.18 -8.69 12.91
N GLY A 76 12.51 -8.71 14.06
CA GLY A 76 13.05 -8.32 15.37
C GLY A 76 13.55 -9.50 16.18
#